data_AF-B5RSZ3-F1
#
_entry.id   AF-B5RSZ3-F1
#
_cell.length_a   1.000
_cell.length_b   1.000
_cell.length_c   1.000
_cell.angle_alpha   90.00
_cell.angle_beta   90.00
_cell.angle_gamma   90.00
#
_symmetry.space_group_name_H-M   'P 1'
#
loop_
_entity.id
_entity.type
_entity.pdbx_description
1 polymer ?
#
loop_
_entity_poly.entity_id
_entity_poly.type
_entity_poly.pdbx_seq_one_letter_code
_entity_poly.pdbx_strand_id
1 'polypeptide(L)'
;MSRVLSTLSRRVKPLKLQSIRLSSKVAKGIDGVNEKQRDTITHRAGESDPIDLSRTFDALDSSSMKTMEKILDILHDAEEQSDSKKTNNLVHSIETLEDTKYLNEFTTRFGEEIFEYKVIRYLNDSEIIGNDPTIWGTIPDAYNDYIKEFTNEYLQMNNSFFKNNEITFNGNLNHFQSIAKYFMENDSRCLQRISREIEILAKYQRTQTFTKKKYNFPKLSLPPPYPYDSENPLVIMKALSTKKELNLLPFIVNDRDVIEKLIIKKQVRNKNEVTPVEMISSLMEAQELEGSKLFTIMVKKCLYSTNQLNNQKLIDTLLNNESIKSIIASESKIPSRLFSYNNYKLALSGSSVVNIDDDLKILELLKSQFNRFFGLFYRISAFEAEKWMSKLVEFYLQGSSIDTTKLSNESIEYFKQFMSSVEMDTSKSKWTKKWQIKQ
;
A
#
# COMPACT_ATOMS: atom_id res chain seq x y z
N MET A 1 -53.48 35.72 -30.72
CA MET A 1 -53.17 36.00 -32.14
C MET A 1 -51.66 36.13 -32.30
N SER A 2 -51.10 35.48 -33.35
CA SER A 2 -49.73 35.54 -33.95
C SER A 2 -48.50 35.82 -33.06
N ARG A 3 -47.57 34.88 -32.79
CA ARG A 3 -46.51 34.30 -33.67
C ARG A 3 -45.81 35.30 -34.59
N VAL A 4 -44.49 35.50 -34.38
CA VAL A 4 -43.43 35.36 -35.40
C VAL A 4 -42.11 34.94 -34.73
N LEU A 5 -41.49 33.90 -35.30
CA LEU A 5 -40.14 33.39 -35.08
C LEU A 5 -39.10 34.21 -35.87
N SER A 6 -37.87 34.34 -35.36
CA SER A 6 -36.69 34.47 -36.22
C SER A 6 -35.46 33.81 -35.59
N THR A 7 -34.82 32.98 -36.40
CA THR A 7 -33.73 32.03 -36.20
C THR A 7 -32.32 32.63 -36.32
N LEU A 8 -31.30 31.80 -35.97
CA LEU A 8 -29.85 31.86 -36.32
C LEU A 8 -28.96 32.73 -35.40
N SER A 9 -27.76 32.35 -34.95
CA SER A 9 -26.83 31.29 -35.34
C SER A 9 -25.85 30.97 -34.19
N ARG A 10 -25.45 29.69 -34.06
CA ARG A 10 -24.37 29.23 -33.18
C ARG A 10 -23.01 29.72 -33.71
N ARG A 11 -22.24 30.45 -32.89
CA ARG A 11 -20.79 30.66 -33.12
C ARG A 11 -19.98 29.77 -32.18
N VAL A 12 -19.40 28.74 -32.77
CA VAL A 12 -18.32 27.91 -32.22
C VAL A 12 -17.05 28.77 -32.15
N LYS A 13 -16.41 28.85 -30.98
CA LYS A 13 -15.08 29.44 -30.82
C LYS A 13 -14.01 28.36 -31.09
N PRO A 14 -13.02 28.60 -31.95
CA PRO A 14 -11.96 27.62 -32.22
C PRO A 14 -10.94 27.54 -31.07
N LEU A 15 -10.59 26.30 -30.70
CA LEU A 15 -9.52 25.93 -29.77
C LEU A 15 -8.15 26.25 -30.37
N LYS A 16 -7.33 27.01 -29.63
CA LYS A 16 -5.89 27.18 -29.91
C LYS A 16 -5.14 25.92 -29.46
N LEU A 17 -4.56 25.19 -30.41
CA LEU A 17 -3.54 24.17 -30.13
C LEU A 17 -2.26 24.87 -29.63
N GLN A 18 -1.86 24.59 -28.39
CA GLN A 18 -0.52 24.90 -27.91
C GLN A 18 0.42 23.73 -28.25
N SER A 19 1.49 24.08 -28.95
CA SER A 19 2.60 23.23 -29.38
C SER A 19 3.34 22.61 -28.19
N ILE A 20 3.46 21.29 -28.19
CA ILE A 20 4.34 20.53 -27.31
C ILE A 20 5.77 20.64 -27.86
N ARG A 21 6.68 21.25 -27.08
CA ARG A 21 8.13 21.20 -27.30
C ARG A 21 8.66 19.87 -26.76
N LEU A 22 9.11 18.98 -27.64
CA LEU A 22 9.96 17.85 -27.28
C LEU A 22 11.42 18.28 -27.40
N SER A 23 12.16 18.14 -26.30
CA SER A 23 13.57 18.47 -26.19
C SER A 23 14.44 17.47 -26.93
N SER A 24 15.20 17.97 -27.91
CA SER A 24 16.24 17.29 -28.67
C SER A 24 17.52 17.12 -27.84
N LYS A 25 17.87 15.88 -27.49
CA LYS A 25 19.25 15.45 -27.19
C LYS A 25 19.29 13.93 -27.33
N VAL A 26 19.59 13.45 -28.54
CA VAL A 26 20.32 12.23 -28.94
C VAL A 26 20.01 12.05 -30.44
N ALA A 27 20.71 12.82 -31.27
CA ALA A 27 20.76 12.66 -32.72
C ALA A 27 22.06 13.33 -33.20
N LYS A 28 23.16 12.60 -33.07
CA LYS A 28 24.44 12.90 -33.73
C LYS A 28 24.98 11.57 -34.22
N GLY A 29 25.17 11.48 -35.52
CA GLY A 29 25.75 10.33 -36.20
C GLY A 29 24.69 9.51 -36.92
N ILE A 30 24.39 9.92 -38.15
CA ILE A 30 24.21 9.10 -39.37
C ILE A 30 23.63 10.10 -40.38
N ASP A 31 24.54 10.80 -41.08
CA ASP A 31 24.25 11.48 -42.34
C ASP A 31 25.60 11.62 -43.05
N GLY A 32 25.78 10.83 -44.10
CA GLY A 32 27.01 10.77 -44.87
C GLY A 32 27.19 9.38 -45.45
N VAL A 33 26.43 9.08 -46.50
CA VAL A 33 26.83 8.37 -47.74
C VAL A 33 25.53 8.07 -48.49
N ASN A 34 25.09 8.99 -49.35
CA ASN A 34 24.35 8.67 -50.58
C ASN A 34 24.07 9.97 -51.32
N GLU A 35 24.98 10.34 -52.22
CA GLU A 35 24.64 11.04 -53.47
C GLU A 35 25.93 11.26 -54.27
N LYS A 36 26.15 10.45 -55.31
CA LYS A 36 26.77 10.88 -56.57
C LYS A 36 26.35 9.93 -57.70
N GLN A 37 25.57 10.49 -58.64
CA GLN A 37 25.67 10.37 -60.11
C GLN A 37 25.51 8.95 -60.70
N ARG A 38 24.39 8.57 -61.33
CA ARG A 38 23.80 8.94 -62.64
C ARG A 38 24.70 8.77 -63.88
N ASP A 39 24.05 8.15 -64.89
CA ASP A 39 24.34 8.01 -66.34
C ASP A 39 25.24 6.81 -66.73
N THR A 40 24.81 5.84 -67.57
CA THR A 40 24.57 5.98 -69.02
C THR A 40 23.84 4.74 -69.59
N ILE A 41 23.08 4.93 -70.68
CA ILE A 41 22.28 3.96 -71.47
C ILE A 41 23.15 3.33 -72.60
N THR A 42 22.98 2.03 -72.95
CA THR A 42 22.68 1.51 -74.33
C THR A 42 22.90 -0.01 -74.56
N HIS A 43 21.97 -0.57 -75.35
CA HIS A 43 22.02 -1.72 -76.29
C HIS A 43 22.05 -3.21 -75.86
N ARG A 44 20.86 -3.83 -76.05
CA ARG A 44 20.51 -5.06 -76.82
C ARG A 44 21.36 -6.34 -76.76
N ALA A 45 20.64 -7.40 -76.36
CA ALA A 45 20.45 -8.71 -77.00
C ALA A 45 21.55 -9.77 -76.90
N GLY A 46 21.18 -10.90 -76.30
CA GLY A 46 21.84 -12.18 -76.55
C GLY A 46 21.91 -13.07 -75.32
N GLU A 47 21.09 -14.12 -75.32
CA GLU A 47 21.32 -15.43 -74.67
C GLU A 47 21.20 -15.53 -73.15
N SER A 48 20.47 -16.57 -72.76
CA SER A 48 20.10 -16.95 -71.40
C SER A 48 21.28 -17.55 -70.65
N ASP A 49 21.82 -16.80 -69.69
CA ASP A 49 22.66 -17.37 -68.64
C ASP A 49 21.79 -18.20 -67.67
N PRO A 50 22.26 -19.38 -67.23
CA PRO A 50 21.56 -20.16 -66.21
C PRO A 50 21.46 -19.33 -64.93
N ILE A 51 20.29 -19.33 -64.28
CA ILE A 51 20.10 -18.68 -62.99
C ILE A 51 21.10 -19.31 -62.01
N ASP A 52 22.15 -18.57 -61.70
CA ASP A 52 23.12 -18.93 -60.67
C ASP A 52 22.46 -18.74 -59.30
N LEU A 53 21.83 -19.80 -58.80
CA LEU A 53 21.22 -19.85 -57.48
C LEU A 53 22.25 -19.77 -56.34
N SER A 54 23.56 -19.79 -56.63
CA SER A 54 24.61 -19.69 -55.61
C SER A 54 24.65 -18.33 -54.90
N ARG A 55 23.98 -17.30 -55.43
CA ARG A 55 23.89 -15.97 -54.79
C ARG A 55 22.57 -15.67 -54.09
N THR A 56 21.58 -16.57 -54.15
CA THR A 56 20.28 -16.39 -53.47
C THR A 56 20.22 -16.96 -52.05
N PHE A 57 21.25 -17.67 -51.60
CA PHE A 57 21.29 -18.29 -50.27
C PHE A 57 22.25 -17.63 -49.27
N ASP A 58 23.10 -16.69 -49.68
CA ASP A 58 24.12 -16.10 -48.80
C ASP A 58 23.64 -14.90 -47.94
N ALA A 59 22.34 -14.61 -47.93
CA ALA A 59 21.75 -13.60 -47.06
C ALA A 59 20.47 -14.07 -46.35
N LEU A 60 20.29 -15.39 -46.18
CA LEU A 60 19.36 -15.92 -45.19
C LEU A 60 19.94 -15.71 -43.78
N ASP A 61 19.74 -14.49 -43.32
CA ASP A 61 19.36 -14.14 -41.95
C ASP A 61 19.99 -15.00 -40.83
N SER A 62 21.32 -14.95 -40.76
CA SER A 62 22.09 -15.42 -39.60
C SER A 62 21.71 -14.70 -38.30
N SER A 63 20.94 -13.61 -38.36
CA SER A 63 20.33 -12.96 -37.20
C SER A 63 19.09 -13.70 -36.68
N SER A 64 18.23 -14.18 -37.59
CA SER A 64 17.02 -14.93 -37.27
C SER A 64 17.35 -16.36 -36.81
N MET A 65 18.34 -17.02 -37.43
CA MET A 65 18.84 -18.33 -36.94
C MET A 65 19.49 -18.22 -35.56
N LYS A 66 20.34 -17.20 -35.31
CA LYS A 66 20.94 -17.00 -33.98
C LYS A 66 19.92 -16.64 -32.89
N THR A 67 18.83 -15.99 -33.27
CA THR A 67 17.73 -15.68 -32.33
C THR A 67 16.90 -16.93 -32.05
N MET A 68 16.70 -17.79 -33.05
CA MET A 68 16.02 -19.08 -32.89
C MET A 68 16.87 -20.10 -32.12
N GLU A 69 18.19 -20.15 -32.35
CA GLU A 69 19.14 -20.91 -31.52
C GLU A 69 19.11 -20.43 -30.07
N LYS A 70 19.15 -19.11 -29.81
CA LYS A 70 18.99 -18.60 -28.43
C LYS A 70 17.65 -18.95 -27.79
N ILE A 71 16.57 -18.94 -28.56
CA ILE A 71 15.24 -19.33 -28.04
C ILE A 71 15.21 -20.84 -27.76
N LEU A 72 15.81 -21.65 -28.62
CA LEU A 72 15.91 -23.10 -28.44
C LEU A 72 16.86 -23.46 -27.29
N ASP A 73 17.98 -22.75 -27.11
CA ASP A 73 18.88 -22.89 -25.97
C ASP A 73 18.17 -22.49 -24.67
N ILE A 74 17.37 -21.42 -24.66
CA ILE A 74 16.56 -21.05 -23.48
C ILE A 74 15.49 -22.10 -23.18
N LEU A 75 14.87 -22.68 -24.21
CA LEU A 75 13.87 -23.74 -24.05
C LEU A 75 14.52 -25.05 -23.60
N HIS A 76 15.71 -25.37 -24.12
CA HIS A 76 16.48 -26.55 -23.75
C HIS A 76 17.05 -26.41 -22.33
N ASP A 77 17.56 -25.23 -21.95
CA ASP A 77 17.95 -24.89 -20.57
C ASP A 77 16.74 -24.97 -19.62
N ALA A 78 15.54 -24.57 -20.07
CA ALA A 78 14.31 -24.69 -19.28
C ALA A 78 13.85 -26.15 -19.13
N GLU A 79 14.09 -27.00 -20.14
CA GLU A 79 13.77 -28.42 -20.13
C GLU A 79 14.81 -29.22 -19.31
N GLU A 80 16.10 -28.94 -19.44
CA GLU A 80 17.17 -29.54 -18.62
C GLU A 80 17.09 -29.09 -17.15
N GLN A 81 16.68 -27.85 -16.87
CA GLN A 81 16.35 -27.42 -15.50
C GLN A 81 15.06 -28.03 -14.95
N SER A 82 14.18 -28.55 -15.80
CA SER A 82 12.97 -29.26 -15.38
C SER A 82 13.25 -30.70 -14.93
N ASP A 83 14.26 -31.34 -15.52
CA ASP A 83 14.68 -32.71 -15.14
C ASP A 83 15.76 -32.74 -14.04
N SER A 84 16.58 -31.69 -13.90
CA SER A 84 17.61 -31.59 -12.84
C SER A 84 17.10 -30.98 -11.52
N LYS A 85 15.86 -30.48 -11.45
CA LYS A 85 15.17 -30.07 -10.21
C LYS A 85 14.35 -31.19 -9.54
N LYS A 86 14.73 -32.45 -9.74
CA LYS A 86 14.15 -33.60 -9.03
C LYS A 86 14.86 -33.98 -7.73
N THR A 87 15.79 -33.17 -7.25
CA THR A 87 16.42 -33.37 -5.94
C THR A 87 16.16 -32.16 -5.03
N ASN A 88 15.44 -32.45 -3.93
CA ASN A 88 15.08 -31.58 -2.80
C ASN A 88 13.77 -30.78 -2.87
N ASN A 89 12.78 -31.21 -3.66
CA ASN A 89 11.42 -31.05 -3.17
C ASN A 89 11.16 -32.19 -2.18
N LEU A 90 11.25 -31.88 -0.89
CA LEU A 90 10.43 -32.54 0.13
C LEU A 90 8.97 -32.25 -0.23
N VAL A 91 8.47 -32.96 -1.25
CA VAL A 91 7.07 -33.02 -1.60
C VAL A 91 6.37 -33.65 -0.42
N HIS A 92 5.42 -32.90 0.13
CA HIS A 92 4.38 -33.28 1.07
C HIS A 92 4.37 -34.76 1.46
N SER A 93 4.94 -35.01 2.64
CA SER A 93 4.66 -36.21 3.40
C SER A 93 3.15 -36.24 3.70
N ILE A 94 2.42 -37.03 2.91
CA ILE A 94 1.07 -37.57 3.16
C ILE A 94 0.14 -36.53 3.82
N GLU A 95 -0.44 -35.63 3.01
CA GLU A 95 -1.57 -34.81 3.46
C GLU A 95 -2.70 -35.75 3.88
N THR A 96 -3.04 -35.76 5.17
CA THR A 96 -4.25 -36.43 5.61
C THR A 96 -5.47 -35.69 5.06
N LEU A 97 -6.62 -36.36 4.95
CA LEU A 97 -7.86 -35.72 4.51
C LEU A 97 -8.21 -34.49 5.38
N GLU A 98 -7.79 -34.47 6.64
CA GLU A 98 -7.94 -33.36 7.58
C GLU A 98 -7.03 -32.17 7.25
N ASP A 99 -5.79 -32.42 6.84
CA ASP A 99 -4.85 -31.36 6.41
C ASP A 99 -5.35 -30.61 5.17
N THR A 100 -5.94 -31.34 4.21
CA THR A 100 -6.52 -30.72 3.02
C THR A 100 -7.75 -29.87 3.34
N LYS A 101 -8.59 -30.28 4.31
CA LYS A 101 -9.76 -29.50 4.74
C LYS A 101 -9.35 -28.21 5.46
N TYR A 102 -8.38 -28.30 6.37
CA TYR A 102 -7.83 -27.15 7.07
C TYR A 102 -7.21 -26.14 6.08
N LEU A 103 -6.38 -26.62 5.16
CA LEU A 103 -5.74 -25.76 4.15
C LEU A 103 -6.77 -25.06 3.25
N ASN A 104 -7.85 -25.76 2.88
CA ASN A 104 -8.94 -25.19 2.10
C ASN A 104 -9.70 -24.11 2.87
N GLU A 105 -9.99 -24.31 4.15
CA GLU A 105 -10.63 -23.31 4.99
C GLU A 105 -9.73 -22.08 5.21
N PHE A 106 -8.45 -22.32 5.52
CA PHE A 106 -7.45 -21.26 5.67
C PHE A 106 -7.33 -20.41 4.40
N THR A 107 -7.12 -21.03 3.24
CA THR A 107 -6.96 -20.31 1.97
C THR A 107 -8.21 -19.54 1.56
N THR A 108 -9.40 -20.04 1.89
CA THR A 108 -10.66 -19.31 1.65
C THR A 108 -10.70 -18.03 2.49
N ARG A 109 -10.54 -18.15 3.81
CA ARG A 109 -10.59 -17.00 4.73
C ARG A 109 -9.48 -16.00 4.42
N PHE A 110 -8.29 -16.49 4.10
CA PHE A 110 -7.17 -15.62 3.75
C PHE A 110 -7.41 -14.85 2.44
N GLY A 111 -8.01 -15.50 1.44
CA GLY A 111 -8.40 -14.85 0.20
C GLY A 111 -9.45 -13.77 0.39
N GLU A 112 -10.45 -14.03 1.25
CA GLU A 112 -11.46 -13.06 1.65
C GLU A 112 -10.82 -11.84 2.33
N GLU A 113 -9.95 -12.06 3.33
CA GLU A 113 -9.24 -10.97 4.00
C GLU A 113 -8.41 -10.10 3.03
N ILE A 114 -7.74 -10.69 2.03
CA ILE A 114 -7.01 -9.95 1.00
C ILE A 114 -7.96 -9.08 0.17
N PHE A 115 -9.13 -9.62 -0.20
CA PHE A 115 -10.15 -8.89 -0.93
C PHE A 115 -10.70 -7.72 -0.09
N GLU A 116 -11.07 -7.97 1.17
CA GLU A 116 -11.54 -6.94 2.11
C GLU A 116 -10.52 -5.81 2.28
N TYR A 117 -9.24 -6.15 2.49
CA TYR A 117 -8.15 -5.18 2.58
C TYR A 117 -8.11 -4.28 1.33
N LYS A 118 -8.33 -4.86 0.16
CA LYS A 118 -8.33 -4.10 -1.09
C LYS A 118 -9.54 -3.20 -1.25
N VAL A 119 -10.71 -3.61 -0.77
CA VAL A 119 -11.89 -2.75 -0.69
C VAL A 119 -11.63 -1.58 0.24
N ILE A 120 -11.12 -1.82 1.46
CA ILE A 120 -10.75 -0.77 2.42
C ILE A 120 -9.77 0.22 1.79
N ARG A 121 -8.74 -0.29 1.14
CA ARG A 121 -7.73 0.52 0.45
C ARG A 121 -8.35 1.37 -0.66
N TYR A 122 -9.26 0.80 -1.46
CA TYR A 122 -9.99 1.52 -2.50
C TYR A 122 -10.85 2.65 -1.91
N LEU A 123 -11.58 2.40 -0.82
CA LEU A 123 -12.38 3.42 -0.13
C LEU A 123 -11.49 4.57 0.40
N ASN A 124 -10.33 4.23 0.98
CA ASN A 124 -9.35 5.20 1.45
C ASN A 124 -8.73 6.02 0.31
N ASP A 125 -8.43 5.40 -0.83
CA ASP A 125 -7.84 6.06 -1.99
C ASP A 125 -8.86 6.90 -2.79
N SER A 126 -10.14 6.52 -2.72
CA SER A 126 -11.27 7.26 -3.32
C SER A 126 -11.72 8.44 -2.47
N GLU A 127 -11.15 8.60 -1.26
CA GLU A 127 -11.46 9.69 -0.32
C GLU A 127 -12.96 9.82 -0.01
N ILE A 128 -13.64 8.68 0.18
CA ILE A 128 -15.09 8.65 0.45
C ILE A 128 -15.45 9.47 1.70
N ILE A 129 -14.62 9.40 2.73
CA ILE A 129 -14.75 10.16 3.98
C ILE A 129 -14.77 11.67 3.72
N GLY A 130 -14.05 12.15 2.70
CA GLY A 130 -14.04 13.57 2.37
C GLY A 130 -15.28 14.05 1.61
N ASN A 131 -16.02 13.13 1.01
CA ASN A 131 -17.18 13.39 0.16
C ASN A 131 -18.52 13.06 0.84
N ASP A 132 -18.51 12.17 1.83
CA ASP A 132 -19.70 11.73 2.56
C ASP A 132 -19.57 12.02 4.07
N PRO A 133 -20.24 13.06 4.58
CA PRO A 133 -20.27 13.35 6.01
C PRO A 133 -21.03 12.35 6.87
N THR A 134 -21.88 11.50 6.28
CA THR A 134 -22.77 10.61 7.04
C THR A 134 -22.02 9.44 7.68
N ILE A 135 -20.84 9.11 7.15
CA ILE A 135 -19.99 8.02 7.65
C ILE A 135 -18.98 8.48 8.71
N TRP A 136 -18.99 9.76 9.10
CA TRP A 136 -18.04 10.26 10.10
C TRP A 136 -18.33 9.68 11.49
N GLY A 137 -17.29 9.14 12.13
CA GLY A 137 -17.38 8.50 13.45
C GLY A 137 -18.00 7.10 13.45
N THR A 138 -18.30 6.53 12.28
CA THR A 138 -18.87 5.18 12.12
C THR A 138 -18.05 4.31 11.18
N ILE A 139 -16.76 4.63 11.02
CA ILE A 139 -15.91 4.06 9.97
C ILE A 139 -15.84 2.52 9.98
N PRO A 140 -15.61 1.83 11.12
CA PRO A 140 -15.58 0.37 11.12
C PRO A 140 -16.88 -0.24 10.56
N ASP A 141 -18.03 0.27 10.98
CA ASP A 141 -19.34 -0.25 10.58
C ASP A 141 -19.67 0.10 9.13
N ALA A 142 -19.49 1.37 8.75
CA ALA A 142 -19.72 1.84 7.39
C ALA A 142 -18.82 1.11 6.37
N TYR A 143 -17.56 0.85 6.71
CA TYR A 143 -16.66 0.10 5.84
C TYR A 143 -17.05 -1.38 5.75
N ASN A 144 -17.52 -1.98 6.84
CA ASN A 144 -18.03 -3.36 6.81
C ASN A 144 -19.25 -3.50 5.90
N ASP A 145 -20.15 -2.51 5.88
CA ASP A 145 -21.30 -2.52 4.97
C ASP A 145 -20.85 -2.43 3.51
N TYR A 146 -19.90 -1.55 3.20
CA TYR A 146 -19.31 -1.51 1.86
C TYR A 146 -18.60 -2.81 1.49
N ILE A 147 -17.82 -3.41 2.40
CA ILE A 147 -17.17 -4.69 2.17
C ILE A 147 -18.20 -5.76 1.80
N LYS A 148 -19.30 -5.88 2.55
CA LYS A 148 -20.37 -6.84 2.24
C LYS A 148 -20.97 -6.59 0.86
N GLU A 149 -21.22 -5.33 0.51
CA GLU A 149 -21.76 -4.93 -0.79
C GLU A 149 -20.81 -5.35 -1.93
N PHE A 150 -19.53 -4.98 -1.84
CA PHE A 150 -18.51 -5.35 -2.82
C PHE A 150 -18.31 -6.86 -2.92
N THR A 151 -18.34 -7.58 -1.80
CA THR A 151 -18.20 -9.04 -1.77
C THR A 151 -19.37 -9.72 -2.47
N ASN A 152 -20.61 -9.31 -2.19
CA ASN A 152 -21.80 -9.88 -2.81
C ASN A 152 -21.79 -9.69 -4.34
N GLU A 153 -21.40 -8.52 -4.82
CA GLU A 153 -21.31 -8.26 -6.26
C GLU A 153 -20.15 -8.98 -6.92
N TYR A 154 -19.00 -9.04 -6.25
CA TYR A 154 -17.85 -9.80 -6.72
C TYR A 154 -18.21 -11.27 -6.96
N LEU A 155 -18.95 -11.88 -6.03
CA LEU A 155 -19.45 -13.25 -6.17
C LEU A 155 -20.43 -13.41 -7.33
N GLN A 156 -21.15 -12.36 -7.74
CA GLN A 156 -22.06 -12.38 -8.89
C GLN A 156 -21.39 -12.03 -10.23
N MET A 157 -20.16 -11.49 -10.21
CA MET A 157 -19.48 -11.01 -11.42
C MET A 157 -19.02 -12.16 -12.34
N ASN A 158 -19.55 -12.30 -13.56
CA ASN A 158 -19.21 -13.44 -14.43
C ASN A 158 -17.80 -13.39 -15.06
N ASN A 159 -17.17 -12.20 -15.14
CA ASN A 159 -15.92 -11.98 -15.89
C ASN A 159 -14.68 -11.76 -14.99
N SER A 160 -14.67 -12.23 -13.74
CA SER A 160 -13.48 -12.05 -12.89
C SER A 160 -12.35 -13.00 -13.33
N PHE A 161 -11.13 -12.48 -13.30
CA PHE A 161 -9.91 -13.22 -13.60
C PHE A 161 -9.77 -14.47 -12.72
N PHE A 162 -10.16 -14.34 -11.45
CA PHE A 162 -10.12 -15.42 -10.46
C PHE A 162 -11.30 -16.40 -10.58
N LYS A 163 -12.25 -16.17 -11.50
CA LYS A 163 -13.28 -17.14 -11.91
C LYS A 163 -12.86 -17.99 -13.11
N ASN A 164 -12.16 -17.38 -14.06
CA ASN A 164 -11.86 -18.02 -15.35
C ASN A 164 -10.70 -19.04 -15.28
N ASN A 165 -9.88 -18.97 -14.23
CA ASN A 165 -8.86 -19.98 -13.97
C ASN A 165 -9.47 -21.08 -13.10
N GLU A 166 -9.80 -22.21 -13.72
CA GLU A 166 -10.20 -23.47 -13.08
C GLU A 166 -9.06 -24.01 -12.20
N ILE A 167 -8.83 -23.42 -11.01
CA ILE A 167 -8.13 -24.10 -9.93
C ILE A 167 -9.21 -24.75 -9.07
N THR A 168 -9.92 -25.72 -9.66
CA THR A 168 -10.91 -26.53 -8.94
C THR A 168 -10.17 -27.54 -8.07
N PHE A 169 -10.14 -27.31 -6.77
CA PHE A 169 -9.96 -28.39 -5.79
C PHE A 169 -11.37 -28.85 -5.39
N ASN A 170 -11.71 -30.10 -5.66
CA ASN A 170 -12.99 -30.73 -5.31
C ASN A 170 -14.27 -30.12 -5.94
N GLY A 171 -14.19 -29.60 -7.17
CA GLY A 171 -15.38 -29.31 -7.98
C GLY A 171 -16.27 -28.13 -7.54
N ASN A 172 -15.86 -27.34 -6.52
CA ASN A 172 -16.56 -26.13 -6.10
C ASN A 172 -15.70 -24.89 -6.40
N LEU A 173 -16.27 -23.91 -7.12
CA LEU A 173 -15.66 -22.60 -7.36
C LEU A 173 -15.43 -21.89 -6.02
N ASN A 174 -14.17 -21.73 -5.63
CA ASN A 174 -13.83 -20.89 -4.49
C ASN A 174 -12.90 -19.76 -4.92
N HIS A 175 -13.51 -18.65 -5.34
CA HIS A 175 -12.84 -17.45 -5.84
C HIS A 175 -11.78 -16.91 -4.87
N PHE A 176 -12.06 -17.00 -3.57
CA PHE A 176 -11.14 -16.52 -2.56
C PHE A 176 -9.90 -17.41 -2.41
N GLN A 177 -10.04 -18.73 -2.55
CA GLN A 177 -8.87 -19.63 -2.57
C GLN A 177 -7.92 -19.28 -3.74
N SER A 178 -8.46 -18.97 -4.91
CA SER A 178 -7.66 -18.54 -6.07
C SER A 178 -6.91 -17.24 -5.80
N ILE A 179 -7.55 -16.28 -5.11
CA ILE A 179 -6.89 -15.04 -4.66
C ILE A 179 -5.72 -15.36 -3.72
N ALA A 180 -5.96 -16.18 -2.69
CA ALA A 180 -4.95 -16.55 -1.72
C ALA A 180 -3.73 -17.21 -2.37
N LYS A 181 -3.94 -18.22 -3.23
CA LYS A 181 -2.85 -18.91 -3.93
C LYS A 181 -2.06 -17.95 -4.82
N TYR A 182 -2.75 -17.16 -5.64
CA TYR A 182 -2.07 -16.20 -6.52
C TYR A 182 -1.34 -15.10 -5.76
N PHE A 183 -1.84 -14.71 -4.58
CA PHE A 183 -1.17 -13.76 -3.70
C PHE A 183 0.12 -14.33 -3.10
N MET A 184 0.14 -15.62 -2.73
CA MET A 184 1.36 -16.26 -2.23
C MET A 184 2.45 -16.36 -3.31
N GLU A 185 2.07 -16.59 -4.57
CA GLU A 185 3.00 -16.66 -5.70
C GLU A 185 3.48 -15.28 -6.17
N ASN A 186 2.56 -14.31 -6.26
CA ASN A 186 2.85 -12.98 -6.76
C ASN A 186 1.88 -11.94 -6.18
N ASP A 187 2.19 -11.49 -4.97
CA ASP A 187 1.47 -10.47 -4.23
C ASP A 187 1.20 -9.18 -5.04
N SER A 188 2.23 -8.61 -5.68
CA SER A 188 2.14 -7.33 -6.37
C SER A 188 1.16 -7.38 -7.53
N ARG A 189 1.21 -8.44 -8.35
CA ARG A 189 0.28 -8.65 -9.46
C ARG A 189 -1.11 -9.03 -8.96
N CYS A 190 -1.22 -9.84 -7.92
CA CYS A 190 -2.49 -10.20 -7.30
C CYS A 190 -3.23 -8.95 -6.83
N LEU A 191 -2.56 -8.12 -6.03
CA LEU A 191 -3.09 -6.87 -5.52
C LEU A 191 -3.48 -5.91 -6.66
N GLN A 192 -2.71 -5.81 -7.74
CA GLN A 192 -3.09 -4.98 -8.89
C GLN A 192 -4.35 -5.47 -9.61
N ARG A 193 -4.52 -6.79 -9.73
CA ARG A 193 -5.69 -7.39 -10.39
C ARG A 193 -6.95 -7.19 -9.58
N ILE A 194 -6.91 -7.46 -8.28
CA ILE A 194 -8.05 -7.20 -7.38
C ILE A 194 -8.45 -5.72 -7.44
N SER A 195 -7.48 -4.79 -7.46
CA SER A 195 -7.78 -3.37 -7.59
C SER A 195 -8.56 -3.03 -8.87
N ARG A 196 -8.24 -3.64 -10.01
CA ARG A 196 -8.99 -3.43 -11.26
C ARG A 196 -10.41 -3.97 -11.18
N GLU A 197 -10.60 -5.13 -10.55
CA GLU A 197 -11.92 -5.72 -10.38
C GLU A 197 -12.79 -4.87 -9.45
N ILE A 198 -12.23 -4.39 -8.33
CA ILE A 198 -12.91 -3.45 -7.43
C ILE A 198 -13.26 -2.14 -8.16
N GLU A 199 -12.36 -1.59 -8.98
CA GLU A 199 -12.65 -0.40 -9.78
C GLU A 199 -13.79 -0.63 -10.80
N ILE A 200 -13.92 -1.85 -11.33
CA ILE A 200 -15.02 -2.23 -12.21
C ILE A 200 -16.32 -2.29 -11.42
N LEU A 201 -16.34 -2.99 -10.27
CA LEU A 201 -17.50 -3.10 -9.39
C LEU A 201 -17.98 -1.71 -8.92
N ALA A 202 -17.03 -0.86 -8.51
CA ALA A 202 -17.35 0.48 -8.03
C ALA A 202 -18.00 1.37 -9.11
N LYS A 203 -17.68 1.19 -10.39
CA LYS A 203 -18.35 1.92 -11.48
C LYS A 203 -19.81 1.52 -11.65
N TYR A 204 -20.15 0.26 -11.35
CA TYR A 204 -21.54 -0.21 -11.40
C TYR A 204 -22.34 0.30 -10.20
N GLN A 205 -21.73 0.34 -9.02
CA GLN A 205 -22.38 0.82 -7.78
C GLN A 205 -22.50 2.34 -7.69
N ARG A 206 -21.48 3.07 -8.17
CA ARG A 206 -21.35 4.50 -7.91
C ARG A 206 -21.12 5.28 -9.19
N THR A 207 -22.16 5.95 -9.66
CA THR A 207 -22.06 7.04 -10.64
C THR A 207 -21.41 8.31 -10.07
N GLN A 208 -21.05 8.33 -8.78
CA GLN A 208 -20.45 9.49 -8.14
C GLN A 208 -18.95 9.57 -8.45
N THR A 209 -18.57 10.61 -9.19
CA THR A 209 -17.18 11.01 -9.34
C THR A 209 -16.68 11.60 -8.02
N PHE A 210 -15.82 10.88 -7.30
CA PHE A 210 -15.16 11.40 -6.11
C PHE A 210 -14.12 12.45 -6.50
N THR A 211 -14.23 13.65 -5.93
CA THR A 211 -13.23 14.70 -6.11
C THR A 211 -12.12 14.54 -5.09
N LYS A 212 -10.87 14.53 -5.56
CA LYS A 212 -9.70 14.55 -4.67
C LYS A 212 -9.66 15.85 -3.88
N LYS A 213 -9.67 15.76 -2.55
CA LYS A 213 -9.67 16.87 -1.62
C LYS A 213 -8.26 17.15 -1.12
N LYS A 214 -7.91 18.43 -0.99
CA LYS A 214 -6.70 18.87 -0.29
C LYS A 214 -7.07 19.21 1.14
N TYR A 215 -6.43 18.56 2.11
CA TYR A 215 -6.71 18.75 3.52
C TYR A 215 -5.93 19.92 4.11
N ASN A 216 -4.88 20.39 3.43
CA ASN A 216 -4.05 21.53 3.85
C ASN A 216 -3.47 21.38 5.26
N PHE A 217 -3.06 20.16 5.63
CA PHE A 217 -2.46 19.87 6.93
C PHE A 217 -1.14 20.62 7.17
N PRO A 218 -0.73 20.76 8.45
CA PRO A 218 0.58 21.27 8.79
C PRO A 218 1.72 20.55 8.04
N LYS A 219 2.47 21.30 7.23
CA LYS A 219 3.78 20.83 6.76
C LYS A 219 4.75 20.80 7.95
N LEU A 220 5.01 19.61 8.49
CA LEU A 220 5.99 19.35 9.54
C LEU A 220 7.05 18.40 8.97
N SER A 221 8.33 18.66 9.25
CA SER A 221 9.39 17.71 8.93
C SER A 221 9.30 16.52 9.87
N LEU A 222 8.91 15.36 9.38
CA LEU A 222 8.93 14.16 10.21
C LEU A 222 10.39 13.89 10.62
N PRO A 223 10.68 13.71 11.91
CA PRO A 223 12.05 13.41 12.32
C PRO A 223 12.52 12.12 11.68
N PRO A 224 13.84 11.96 11.53
CA PRO A 224 14.40 10.72 11.03
C PRO A 224 13.95 9.54 11.93
N PRO A 225 13.91 8.32 11.37
CA PRO A 225 13.64 7.12 12.13
C PRO A 225 14.66 6.99 13.28
N TYR A 226 14.26 6.30 14.34
CA TYR A 226 15.14 6.08 15.49
C TYR A 226 16.43 5.39 15.03
N PRO A 227 17.62 5.99 15.24
CA PRO A 227 18.87 5.55 14.60
C PRO A 227 19.58 4.42 15.37
N TYR A 228 19.14 4.10 16.58
CA TYR A 228 19.78 3.11 17.43
C TYR A 228 19.02 1.79 17.28
N ASP A 229 19.72 0.77 16.76
CA ASP A 229 19.30 -0.63 16.66
C ASP A 229 18.57 -1.06 15.38
N SER A 230 19.33 -1.24 14.30
CA SER A 230 18.83 -1.80 13.03
C SER A 230 18.62 -3.31 13.03
N GLU A 231 19.07 -3.98 14.07
CA GLU A 231 18.97 -5.43 14.21
C GLU A 231 17.76 -5.83 15.03
N ASN A 232 17.25 -4.96 15.90
CA ASN A 232 16.03 -5.21 16.66
C ASN A 232 14.79 -5.36 15.75
N PRO A 233 14.18 -6.56 15.71
CA PRO A 233 13.03 -6.85 14.87
C PRO A 233 11.75 -6.15 15.34
N LEU A 234 11.71 -5.62 16.56
CA LEU A 234 10.59 -4.83 17.10
C LEU A 234 10.63 -3.36 16.68
N VAL A 235 11.67 -2.91 15.96
CA VAL A 235 11.86 -1.51 15.56
C VAL A 235 11.64 -1.33 14.05
N ILE A 236 10.74 -0.42 13.68
CA ILE A 236 10.56 0.01 12.29
C ILE A 236 11.38 1.28 12.01
N MET A 237 12.47 1.09 11.27
CA MET A 237 13.40 2.15 10.88
C MET A 237 13.00 2.95 9.63
N LYS A 238 11.75 2.86 9.15
CA LYS A 238 11.33 3.62 7.96
C LYS A 238 10.83 5.02 8.32
N ALA A 239 11.28 6.02 7.56
CA ALA A 239 10.70 7.35 7.55
C ALA A 239 9.47 7.39 6.62
N LEU A 240 8.35 7.95 7.08
CA LEU A 240 7.26 8.31 6.17
C LEU A 240 7.63 9.58 5.38
N SER A 241 7.19 9.66 4.13
CA SER A 241 7.42 10.85 3.30
C SER A 241 6.57 12.02 3.77
N THR A 242 7.13 13.22 3.82
CA THR A 242 6.40 14.48 4.10
C THR A 242 5.59 14.99 2.90
N LYS A 243 5.64 14.31 1.74
CA LYS A 243 4.98 14.75 0.50
C LYS A 243 3.44 14.64 0.56
N LYS A 244 2.91 13.68 1.32
CA LYS A 244 1.45 13.51 1.49
C LYS A 244 1.03 13.99 2.87
N GLU A 245 0.02 14.84 2.92
CA GLU A 245 -0.51 15.46 4.15
C GLU A 245 -0.97 14.40 5.17
N LEU A 246 -1.66 13.36 4.68
CA LEU A 246 -2.18 12.27 5.51
C LEU A 246 -1.08 11.41 6.18
N ASN A 247 0.19 11.52 5.74
CA ASN A 247 1.31 10.82 6.37
C ASN A 247 1.70 11.40 7.74
N LEU A 248 1.10 12.53 8.13
CA LEU A 248 1.27 13.10 9.46
C LEU A 248 0.42 12.39 10.52
N LEU A 249 -0.74 11.84 10.12
CA LEU A 249 -1.76 11.29 11.02
C LEU A 249 -1.27 10.14 11.92
N PRO A 250 -0.39 9.21 11.50
CA PRO A 250 0.09 8.16 12.40
C PRO A 250 0.82 8.66 13.65
N PHE A 251 1.37 9.88 13.61
CA PHE A 251 2.14 10.46 14.72
C PHE A 251 1.33 11.40 15.60
N ILE A 252 0.07 11.67 15.24
CA ILE A 252 -0.85 12.50 16.01
C ILE A 252 -1.72 11.56 16.85
N VAL A 253 -1.99 11.93 18.11
CA VAL A 253 -2.99 11.23 18.92
C VAL A 253 -4.38 11.60 18.43
N ASN A 254 -5.25 10.60 18.21
CA ASN A 254 -6.63 10.82 17.78
C ASN A 254 -7.48 11.35 18.94
N ASP A 255 -7.31 12.63 19.24
CA ASP A 255 -8.05 13.34 20.27
C ASP A 255 -8.48 14.70 19.72
N ARG A 256 -9.72 15.09 20.04
CA ARG A 256 -10.35 16.30 19.52
C ARG A 256 -9.51 17.54 19.80
N ASP A 257 -9.04 17.71 21.04
CA ASP A 257 -8.26 18.90 21.42
C ASP A 257 -6.93 18.96 20.68
N VAL A 258 -6.30 17.80 20.46
CA VAL A 258 -5.04 17.70 19.71
C VAL A 258 -5.25 18.12 18.26
N ILE A 259 -6.27 17.57 17.60
CA ILE A 259 -6.61 17.86 16.21
C ILE A 259 -6.97 19.34 16.02
N GLU A 260 -7.83 19.89 16.89
CA GLU A 260 -8.24 21.29 16.83
C GLU A 260 -7.04 22.24 16.97
N LYS A 261 -6.18 22.01 17.97
CA LYS A 261 -5.04 22.89 18.26
C LYS A 261 -3.91 22.76 17.25
N LEU A 262 -3.65 21.57 16.73
CA LEU A 262 -2.53 21.33 15.81
C LEU A 262 -2.89 21.59 14.35
N ILE A 263 -4.03 21.07 13.88
CA ILE A 263 -4.43 21.11 12.47
C ILE A 263 -5.33 22.31 12.21
N ILE A 264 -6.50 22.37 12.85
CA ILE A 264 -7.53 23.37 12.54
C ILE A 264 -7.05 24.78 12.79
N LYS A 265 -6.44 25.04 13.97
CA LYS A 265 -5.88 26.37 14.29
C LYS A 265 -4.87 26.85 13.25
N LYS A 266 -4.09 25.93 12.67
CA LYS A 266 -3.13 26.25 11.60
C LYS A 266 -3.82 26.52 10.27
N GLN A 267 -4.87 25.77 9.91
CA GLN A 267 -5.69 26.02 8.73
C GLN A 267 -6.32 27.42 8.80
N VAL A 268 -6.94 27.77 9.93
CA VAL A 268 -7.53 29.09 10.18
C VAL A 268 -6.49 30.20 10.06
N ARG A 269 -5.33 30.06 10.73
CA ARG A 269 -4.25 31.05 10.68
C ARG A 269 -3.74 31.31 9.25
N ASN A 270 -3.71 30.26 8.43
CA ASN A 270 -3.26 30.34 7.05
C ASN A 270 -4.38 30.70 6.06
N LYS A 271 -5.61 30.96 6.54
CA LYS A 271 -6.80 31.23 5.71
C LYS A 271 -7.13 30.10 4.74
N ASN A 272 -6.86 28.86 5.12
CA ASN A 272 -7.23 27.66 4.37
C ASN A 272 -8.66 27.22 4.74
N GLU A 273 -9.28 26.42 3.87
CA GLU A 273 -10.51 25.70 4.20
C GLU A 273 -10.29 24.81 5.44
N VAL A 274 -11.23 24.86 6.38
CA VAL A 274 -11.17 24.11 7.64
C VAL A 274 -11.72 22.72 7.41
N THR A 275 -10.93 21.70 7.74
CA THR A 275 -11.39 20.32 7.76
C THR A 275 -12.06 20.03 9.12
N PRO A 276 -13.29 19.49 9.15
CA PRO A 276 -13.95 19.10 10.40
C PRO A 276 -13.13 18.10 11.21
N VAL A 277 -13.23 18.16 12.54
CA VAL A 277 -12.48 17.26 13.44
C VAL A 277 -12.91 15.83 13.24
N GLU A 278 -14.22 15.60 13.14
CA GLU A 278 -14.86 14.30 12.98
C GLU A 278 -14.39 13.62 11.69
N MET A 279 -14.21 14.41 10.63
CA MET A 279 -13.64 13.96 9.37
C MET A 279 -12.17 13.53 9.52
N ILE A 280 -11.36 14.27 10.29
CA ILE A 280 -9.96 13.91 10.56
C ILE A 280 -9.88 12.64 11.42
N SER A 281 -10.69 12.53 12.48
CA SER A 281 -10.79 11.31 13.30
C SER A 281 -11.14 10.11 12.44
N SER A 282 -12.14 10.26 11.56
CA SER A 282 -12.58 9.22 10.64
C SER A 282 -11.47 8.80 9.67
N LEU A 283 -10.67 9.75 9.15
CA LEU A 283 -9.49 9.41 8.34
C LEU A 283 -8.44 8.61 9.14
N MET A 284 -8.26 8.93 10.43
CA MET A 284 -7.35 8.21 11.31
C MET A 284 -7.84 6.79 11.61
N GLU A 285 -9.14 6.61 11.84
CA GLU A 285 -9.80 5.31 12.03
C GLU A 285 -9.71 4.45 10.76
N ALA A 286 -9.90 5.05 9.58
CA ALA A 286 -9.81 4.34 8.32
C ALA A 286 -8.38 3.88 7.97
N GLN A 287 -7.38 4.69 8.32
CA GLN A 287 -5.97 4.29 8.23
C GLN A 287 -5.62 3.18 9.22
N GLU A 288 -6.17 3.23 10.42
CA GLU A 288 -5.99 2.20 11.45
C GLU A 288 -6.58 0.87 10.99
N LEU A 289 -7.82 0.88 10.48
CA LEU A 289 -8.48 -0.32 9.97
C LEU A 289 -7.68 -0.97 8.83
N GLU A 290 -7.21 -0.17 7.87
CA GLU A 290 -6.37 -0.64 6.77
C GLU A 290 -5.08 -1.29 7.28
N GLY A 291 -4.37 -0.60 8.18
CA GLY A 291 -3.11 -1.08 8.73
C GLY A 291 -3.25 -2.36 9.56
N SER A 292 -4.32 -2.46 10.34
CA SER A 292 -4.63 -3.65 11.14
C SER A 292 -4.86 -4.88 10.24
N LYS A 293 -5.74 -4.76 9.24
CA LYS A 293 -6.01 -5.85 8.27
C LYS A 293 -4.75 -6.24 7.51
N LEU A 294 -3.97 -5.26 7.07
CA LEU A 294 -2.73 -5.49 6.36
C LEU A 294 -1.69 -6.23 7.22
N PHE A 295 -1.55 -5.87 8.49
CA PHE A 295 -0.66 -6.55 9.42
C PHE A 295 -1.01 -8.04 9.54
N THR A 296 -2.29 -8.36 9.75
CA THR A 296 -2.79 -9.74 9.78
C THR A 296 -2.46 -10.50 8.50
N ILE A 297 -2.69 -9.89 7.33
CA ILE A 297 -2.40 -10.52 6.03
C ILE A 297 -0.91 -10.84 5.89
N MET A 298 -0.06 -9.89 6.27
CA MET A 298 1.40 -10.04 6.16
C MET A 298 1.94 -11.10 7.12
N VAL A 299 1.44 -11.15 8.36
CA VAL A 299 1.79 -12.23 9.30
C VAL A 299 1.39 -13.59 8.74
N LYS A 300 0.15 -13.74 8.25
CA LYS A 300 -0.33 -15.00 7.65
C LYS A 300 0.49 -15.42 6.43
N LYS A 301 0.88 -14.46 5.57
CA LYS A 301 1.79 -14.70 4.44
C LYS A 301 3.13 -15.25 4.92
N CYS A 302 3.77 -14.60 5.89
CA CYS A 302 5.06 -15.05 6.44
C CYS A 302 4.97 -16.41 7.15
N LEU A 303 3.89 -16.67 7.91
CA LEU A 303 3.66 -17.97 8.55
C LEU A 303 3.45 -19.08 7.51
N TYR A 304 2.76 -18.79 6.39
CA TYR A 304 2.65 -19.71 5.27
C TYR A 304 4.01 -20.00 4.65
N SER A 305 4.77 -18.96 4.29
CA SER A 305 6.10 -19.11 3.66
C SER A 305 7.12 -19.84 4.53
N THR A 306 6.95 -19.83 5.86
CA THR A 306 7.84 -20.53 6.81
C THR A 306 7.32 -21.91 7.24
N ASN A 307 6.17 -22.36 6.70
CA ASN A 307 5.49 -23.61 7.09
C ASN A 307 5.10 -23.66 8.59
N GLN A 308 4.63 -22.53 9.15
CA GLN A 308 4.32 -22.36 10.57
C GLN A 308 2.85 -22.00 10.83
N LEU A 309 1.98 -22.25 9.86
CA LEU A 309 0.52 -22.00 9.98
C LEU A 309 -0.14 -22.78 11.11
N ASN A 310 0.41 -23.93 11.49
CA ASN A 310 -0.15 -24.76 12.56
C ASN A 310 0.47 -24.44 13.93
N ASN A 311 1.40 -23.47 14.01
CA ASN A 311 2.06 -23.10 15.24
C ASN A 311 1.17 -22.15 16.05
N GLN A 312 0.29 -22.73 16.87
CA GLN A 312 -0.69 -21.98 17.65
C GLN A 312 -0.05 -20.92 18.56
N LYS A 313 1.13 -21.21 19.14
CA LYS A 313 1.86 -20.24 19.97
C LYS A 313 2.23 -18.98 19.19
N LEU A 314 2.70 -19.13 17.95
CA LEU A 314 3.04 -17.98 17.09
C LEU A 314 1.81 -17.24 16.63
N ILE A 315 0.73 -17.94 16.30
CA ILE A 315 -0.56 -17.33 15.97
C ILE A 315 -1.07 -16.52 17.16
N ASP A 316 -1.07 -17.10 18.36
CA ASP A 316 -1.53 -16.43 19.57
C ASP A 316 -0.68 -15.20 19.88
N THR A 317 0.63 -15.32 19.66
CA THR A 317 1.57 -14.22 19.88
C THR A 317 1.40 -13.11 18.84
N LEU A 318 1.42 -13.42 17.53
CA LEU A 318 1.47 -12.40 16.48
C LEU A 318 0.09 -11.89 16.04
N LEU A 319 -0.95 -12.73 16.10
CA LEU A 319 -2.28 -12.38 15.61
C LEU A 319 -3.27 -12.09 16.74
N ASN A 320 -3.24 -12.85 17.83
CA ASN A 320 -4.23 -12.70 18.91
C ASN A 320 -3.75 -11.77 20.04
N ASN A 321 -2.45 -11.62 20.24
CA ASN A 321 -1.89 -10.69 21.22
C ASN A 321 -1.67 -9.30 20.60
N GLU A 322 -2.66 -8.44 20.82
CA GLU A 322 -2.66 -7.05 20.35
C GLU A 322 -1.55 -6.20 20.98
N SER A 323 -0.98 -6.60 22.13
CA SER A 323 0.08 -5.84 22.81
C SER A 323 1.37 -5.76 21.99
N ILE A 324 1.63 -6.70 21.06
CA ILE A 324 2.80 -6.63 20.18
C ILE A 324 2.81 -5.36 19.34
N LYS A 325 1.64 -4.95 18.83
CA LYS A 325 1.50 -3.72 18.04
C LYS A 325 1.86 -2.50 18.90
N SER A 326 1.43 -2.49 20.16
CA SER A 326 1.75 -1.43 21.13
C SER A 326 3.24 -1.39 21.48
N ILE A 327 3.86 -2.56 21.68
CA ILE A 327 5.31 -2.72 21.91
C ILE A 327 6.10 -2.20 20.72
N ILE A 328 5.74 -2.58 19.49
CA ILE A 328 6.42 -2.10 18.30
C ILE A 328 6.27 -0.58 18.15
N ALA A 329 5.11 -0.02 18.51
CA ALA A 329 4.90 1.43 18.50
C ALA A 329 5.86 2.18 19.45
N SER A 330 6.02 1.66 20.68
CA SER A 330 6.85 2.25 21.73
C SER A 330 8.34 2.08 21.45
N GLU A 331 8.76 0.90 21.00
CA GLU A 331 10.14 0.60 20.59
C GLU A 331 10.55 1.42 19.37
N SER A 332 9.65 1.54 18.39
CA SER A 332 9.85 2.39 17.20
C SER A 332 9.72 3.89 17.47
N LYS A 333 9.43 4.27 18.73
CA LYS A 333 9.21 5.65 19.20
C LYS A 333 8.21 6.44 18.35
N ILE A 334 7.20 5.77 17.78
CA ILE A 334 6.18 6.40 16.90
C ILE A 334 5.46 7.56 17.62
N PRO A 335 4.97 7.40 18.87
CA PRO A 335 4.19 8.45 19.54
C PRO A 335 4.98 9.74 19.78
N SER A 336 6.28 9.61 20.11
CA SER A 336 7.13 10.75 20.45
C SER A 336 7.79 11.42 19.24
N ARG A 337 7.58 10.95 18.00
CA ARG A 337 8.27 11.54 16.83
C ARG A 337 7.92 13.03 16.66
N LEU A 338 6.70 13.45 16.95
CA LEU A 338 6.36 14.88 16.86
C LEU A 338 6.73 15.71 18.11
N PHE A 339 7.39 15.12 19.12
CA PHE A 339 7.66 15.79 20.40
C PHE A 339 8.58 17.01 20.28
N SER A 340 9.44 17.07 19.26
CA SER A 340 10.26 18.26 18.98
C SER A 340 9.43 19.49 18.60
N TYR A 341 8.17 19.32 18.21
CA TYR A 341 7.28 20.42 17.85
C TYR A 341 6.54 20.97 19.07
N ASN A 342 6.89 22.20 19.47
CA ASN A 342 6.22 22.90 20.58
C ASN A 342 4.70 23.00 20.40
N ASN A 343 4.20 23.17 19.18
CA ASN A 343 2.75 23.21 18.93
C ASN A 343 2.07 21.87 19.23
N TYR A 344 2.74 20.75 18.96
CA TYR A 344 2.22 19.43 19.29
C TYR A 344 2.23 19.20 20.80
N LYS A 345 3.33 19.56 21.49
CA LYS A 345 3.40 19.51 22.96
C LYS A 345 2.30 20.34 23.62
N LEU A 346 2.06 21.56 23.15
CA LEU A 346 0.98 22.40 23.65
C LEU A 346 -0.40 21.81 23.37
N ALA A 347 -0.61 21.18 22.20
CA ALA A 347 -1.85 20.51 21.85
C ALA A 347 -2.12 19.33 22.80
N LEU A 348 -1.11 18.48 23.03
CA LEU A 348 -1.16 17.36 23.98
C LEU A 348 -1.43 17.84 25.41
N SER A 349 -0.75 18.88 25.89
CA SER A 349 -0.88 19.34 27.30
C SER A 349 -2.30 19.77 27.73
N GLY A 350 -3.18 20.03 26.77
CA GLY A 350 -4.58 20.37 27.06
C GLY A 350 -5.55 19.36 26.48
N SER A 351 -5.10 18.12 26.26
CA SER A 351 -5.88 16.98 25.80
C SER A 351 -6.26 16.10 26.99
N SER A 352 -7.39 15.40 26.87
CA SER A 352 -7.83 14.38 27.82
C SER A 352 -6.80 13.25 28.00
N VAL A 353 -5.97 13.02 26.98
CA VAL A 353 -5.00 11.93 26.89
C VAL A 353 -3.89 12.02 27.95
N VAL A 354 -3.59 13.23 28.44
CA VAL A 354 -2.55 13.44 29.45
C VAL A 354 -2.91 12.79 30.80
N ASN A 355 -4.20 12.67 31.11
CA ASN A 355 -4.70 12.15 32.38
C ASN A 355 -5.14 10.67 32.29
N ILE A 356 -4.68 9.93 31.27
CA ILE A 356 -5.02 8.51 31.14
C ILE A 356 -4.16 7.71 32.11
N ASP A 357 -4.79 7.21 33.17
CA ASP A 357 -4.19 6.25 34.11
C ASP A 357 -4.48 4.78 33.76
N ASP A 358 -5.42 4.56 32.83
CA ASP A 358 -5.85 3.23 32.40
C ASP A 358 -4.85 2.63 31.39
N ASP A 359 -4.12 1.61 31.85
CA ASP A 359 -3.09 0.91 31.08
C ASP A 359 -3.63 0.29 29.78
N LEU A 360 -4.88 -0.18 29.75
CA LEU A 360 -5.48 -0.75 28.55
C LEU A 360 -5.72 0.32 27.48
N LYS A 361 -6.18 1.51 27.89
CA LYS A 361 -6.36 2.65 26.98
C LYS A 361 -5.03 3.12 26.40
N ILE A 362 -3.96 3.12 27.20
CA ILE A 362 -2.61 3.46 26.73
C ILE A 362 -2.17 2.47 25.65
N LEU A 363 -2.30 1.16 25.90
CA LEU A 363 -1.95 0.14 24.92
C LEU A 363 -2.78 0.26 23.64
N GLU A 364 -4.07 0.57 23.75
CA GLU A 364 -4.95 0.78 22.60
C GLU A 364 -4.53 1.99 21.75
N LEU A 365 -4.16 3.11 22.38
CA LEU A 365 -3.64 4.29 21.67
C LEU A 365 -2.35 3.99 20.92
N LEU A 366 -1.43 3.24 21.55
CA LEU A 366 -0.17 2.82 20.93
C LEU A 366 -0.41 1.88 19.74
N LYS A 367 -1.28 0.88 19.90
CA LYS A 367 -1.73 -0.03 18.84
C LYS A 367 -2.31 0.74 17.66
N SER A 368 -3.20 1.69 17.95
CA SER A 368 -3.86 2.53 16.97
C SER A 368 -2.86 3.34 16.13
N GLN A 369 -1.83 3.92 16.78
CA GLN A 369 -0.74 4.61 16.08
C GLN A 369 0.13 3.66 15.25
N PHE A 370 0.44 2.47 15.77
CA PHE A 370 1.15 1.44 15.00
C PHE A 370 0.38 1.07 13.74
N ASN A 371 -0.91 0.74 13.85
CA ASN A 371 -1.73 0.34 12.72
C ASN A 371 -1.72 1.39 11.61
N ARG A 372 -2.01 2.66 11.95
CA ARG A 372 -1.92 3.77 10.98
C ARG A 372 -0.55 3.87 10.34
N PHE A 373 0.51 3.77 11.14
CA PHE A 373 1.88 3.89 10.65
C PHE A 373 2.23 2.75 9.69
N PHE A 374 1.92 1.50 10.07
CA PHE A 374 2.24 0.31 9.30
C PHE A 374 1.53 0.29 7.94
N GLY A 375 0.25 0.68 7.89
CA GLY A 375 -0.49 0.84 6.64
C GLY A 375 0.19 1.80 5.67
N LEU A 376 0.62 2.97 6.16
CA LEU A 376 1.33 3.95 5.34
C LEU A 376 2.76 3.52 4.99
N PHE A 377 3.45 2.84 5.90
CA PHE A 377 4.78 2.27 5.66
C PHE A 377 4.74 1.30 4.47
N TYR A 378 3.82 0.34 4.47
CA TYR A 378 3.67 -0.61 3.38
C TYR A 378 3.30 0.07 2.05
N ARG A 379 2.42 1.09 2.08
CA ARG A 379 2.08 1.88 0.89
C ARG A 379 3.30 2.57 0.26
N ILE A 380 4.24 3.04 1.08
CA ILE A 380 5.46 3.70 0.59
C ILE A 380 6.47 2.67 0.10
N SER A 381 6.61 1.55 0.82
CA SER A 381 7.64 0.55 0.57
C SER A 381 7.19 -0.84 1.01
N ALA A 382 6.44 -1.52 0.15
CA ALA A 382 5.95 -2.87 0.42
C ALA A 382 7.12 -3.85 0.68
N PHE A 383 8.17 -3.77 -0.15
CA PHE A 383 9.35 -4.62 -0.03
C PHE A 383 10.04 -4.52 1.34
N GLU A 384 10.26 -3.30 1.85
CA GLU A 384 10.90 -3.14 3.17
C GLU A 384 9.96 -3.56 4.31
N ALA A 385 8.66 -3.32 4.16
CA ALA A 385 7.67 -3.75 5.16
C ALA A 385 7.58 -5.27 5.25
N GLU A 386 7.64 -5.98 4.13
CA GLU A 386 7.69 -7.43 4.09
C GLU A 386 9.00 -7.97 4.66
N LYS A 387 10.15 -7.36 4.32
CA LYS A 387 11.44 -7.72 4.91
C LYS A 387 11.43 -7.54 6.43
N TRP A 388 10.84 -6.46 6.94
CA TRP A 388 10.69 -6.24 8.38
C TRP A 388 9.76 -7.28 9.01
N MET A 389 8.64 -7.61 8.35
CA MET A 389 7.71 -8.63 8.84
C MET A 389 8.36 -10.02 8.93
N SER A 390 9.12 -10.44 7.91
CA SER A 390 9.84 -11.70 7.94
C SER A 390 10.81 -11.78 9.12
N LYS A 391 11.57 -10.71 9.38
CA LYS A 391 12.45 -10.64 10.55
C LYS A 391 11.70 -10.76 11.88
N LEU A 392 10.54 -10.10 11.99
CA LEU A 392 9.69 -10.18 13.17
C LEU A 392 9.21 -11.63 13.41
N VAL A 393 8.72 -12.30 12.37
CA VAL A 393 8.25 -13.69 12.46
C VAL A 393 9.39 -14.65 12.78
N GLU A 394 10.55 -14.50 12.13
CA GLU A 394 11.76 -15.29 12.39
C GLU A 394 12.25 -15.15 13.83
N PHE A 395 12.19 -13.94 14.38
CA PHE A 395 12.57 -13.66 15.77
C PHE A 395 11.71 -14.45 16.76
N TYR A 396 10.39 -14.40 16.63
CA TYR A 396 9.50 -15.20 17.49
C TYR A 396 9.61 -16.71 17.23
N LEU A 397 9.95 -17.12 16.00
CA LEU A 397 10.20 -18.52 15.63
C LEU A 397 11.43 -19.11 16.34
N GLN A 398 12.52 -18.34 16.41
CA GLN A 398 13.77 -18.76 17.04
C GLN A 398 13.68 -18.88 18.56
N GLY A 399 12.49 -18.66 19.14
CA GLY A 399 12.23 -18.94 20.55
C GLY A 399 12.86 -17.93 21.49
N SER A 400 13.18 -16.71 21.02
CA SER A 400 13.57 -15.61 21.91
C SER A 400 12.52 -15.50 23.01
N SER A 401 12.91 -15.80 24.24
CA SER A 401 12.05 -15.85 25.42
C SER A 401 11.70 -14.43 25.87
N ILE A 402 10.98 -13.73 25.01
CA ILE A 402 10.59 -12.35 25.26
C ILE A 402 9.38 -12.38 26.15
N ASP A 403 9.55 -11.79 27.33
CA ASP A 403 8.45 -11.52 28.22
C ASP A 403 7.63 -10.36 27.63
N THR A 404 6.64 -10.71 26.82
CA THR A 404 5.69 -9.77 26.22
C THR A 404 4.94 -8.96 27.28
N THR A 405 4.73 -9.51 28.47
CA THR A 405 4.11 -8.79 29.60
C THR A 405 5.03 -7.68 30.09
N LYS A 406 6.31 -8.00 30.29
CA LYS A 406 7.31 -7.00 30.67
C LYS A 406 7.43 -5.89 29.64
N LEU A 407 7.56 -6.22 28.35
CA LEU A 407 7.64 -5.21 27.28
C LEU A 407 6.37 -4.37 27.16
N SER A 408 5.20 -4.96 27.43
CA SER A 408 3.93 -4.22 27.48
C SER A 408 3.93 -3.20 28.61
N ASN A 409 4.42 -3.57 29.80
CA ASN A 409 4.57 -2.65 30.93
C ASN A 409 5.58 -1.53 30.64
N GLU A 410 6.73 -1.86 30.04
CA GLU A 410 7.72 -0.86 29.61
C GLU A 410 7.13 0.10 28.57
N SER A 411 6.24 -0.37 27.69
CA SER A 411 5.53 0.47 26.72
C SER A 411 4.57 1.46 27.39
N ILE A 412 3.87 1.01 28.44
CA ILE A 412 3.00 1.86 29.26
C ILE A 412 3.83 2.92 29.99
N GLU A 413 4.92 2.51 30.66
CA GLU A 413 5.82 3.42 31.36
C GLU A 413 6.43 4.46 30.42
N TYR A 414 6.88 4.04 29.23
CA TYR A 414 7.36 4.93 28.18
C TYR A 414 6.30 5.99 27.81
N PHE A 415 5.04 5.58 27.63
CA PHE A 415 3.96 6.51 27.30
C PHE A 415 3.66 7.48 28.45
N LYS A 416 3.61 7.00 29.69
CA LYS A 416 3.42 7.84 30.89
C LYS A 416 4.55 8.86 31.03
N GLN A 417 5.80 8.43 30.88
CA GLN A 417 6.98 9.32 30.89
C GLN A 417 6.93 10.37 29.77
N PHE A 418 6.52 9.95 28.56
CA PHE A 418 6.30 10.85 27.43
C PHE A 418 5.26 11.93 27.78
N MET A 419 4.12 11.56 28.37
CA MET A 419 3.08 12.52 28.78
C MET A 419 3.53 13.43 29.92
N SER A 420 4.18 12.90 30.97
CA SER A 420 4.74 13.73 32.04
C SER A 420 5.75 14.75 31.52
N SER A 421 6.54 14.38 30.50
CA SER A 421 7.48 15.31 29.86
C SER A 421 6.76 16.46 29.14
N VAL A 422 5.61 16.19 28.52
CA VAL A 422 4.74 17.24 27.92
C VAL A 422 4.27 18.23 28.99
N GLU A 423 3.80 17.74 30.14
CA GLU A 423 3.32 18.59 31.23
C GLU A 423 4.43 19.46 31.82
N MET A 424 5.61 18.89 32.05
CA MET A 424 6.76 19.64 32.58
C MET A 424 7.22 20.73 31.63
N ASP A 425 7.37 20.43 30.33
CA ASP A 425 7.81 21.40 29.32
C ASP A 425 6.83 22.57 29.17
N THR A 426 5.53 22.27 29.16
CA THR A 426 4.49 23.31 29.02
C THR A 426 4.34 24.14 30.28
N SER A 427 4.50 23.54 31.46
CA SER A 427 4.59 24.27 32.73
C SER A 427 5.78 25.22 32.73
N LYS A 428 6.99 24.73 32.42
CA LYS A 428 8.20 25.57 32.32
C LYS A 428 7.97 26.78 31.41
N SER A 429 7.39 26.59 30.23
CA SER A 429 7.08 27.66 29.28
C SER A 429 6.09 28.70 29.82
N LYS A 430 5.06 28.28 30.56
CA LYS A 430 4.11 29.19 31.24
C LYS A 430 4.80 30.02 32.32
N TRP A 431 5.69 29.39 33.11
CA TRP A 431 6.48 30.09 34.12
C TRP A 431 7.40 31.14 33.47
N THR A 432 8.15 30.80 32.42
CA THR A 432 9.06 31.76 31.75
C THR A 432 8.32 32.97 31.20
N LYS A 433 7.16 32.79 30.57
CA LYS A 433 6.33 33.91 30.07
C LYS A 433 5.79 34.80 31.20
N LYS A 434 5.40 34.21 32.34
CA LYS A 434 4.91 34.96 33.50
C LYS A 434 6.00 35.86 34.12
N TRP A 435 7.27 35.45 34.04
CA TRP A 435 8.40 36.26 34.47
C TRP A 435 8.79 37.35 33.46
N GLN A 436 8.63 37.10 32.15
CA GLN A 436 8.88 38.11 31.10
C GLN A 436 7.83 39.21 31.01
N ILE A 437 6.59 38.96 31.46
CA ILE A 437 5.51 39.98 31.49
C ILE A 437 5.60 40.87 32.75
N LYS A 438 6.39 40.46 33.75
CA LYS A 438 6.60 41.20 35.01
C LYS A 438 7.85 42.08 35.02
N GLN A 439 8.64 42.07 33.96
CA GLN A 439 9.70 43.04 33.66
C GLN A 439 9.15 44.05 32.67
#